data_AF-A0A350XIL2-F1
#
_entry.id   AF-A0A350XIL2-F1
#
_cell.length_a   1.000
_cell.length_b   1.000
_cell.length_c   1.000
_cell.angle_alpha   90.00
_cell.angle_beta   90.00
_cell.angle_gamma   90.00
#
_symmetry.space_group_name_H-M   'P 1'
#
loop_
_entity.id
_entity.type
_entity.pdbx_description
1 polymer ?
#
loop_
_entity_poly.entity_id
_entity_poly.type
_entity_poly.pdbx_seq_one_letter_code
_entity_poly.pdbx_strand_id
1 'polypeptide(L)'
;RQEPHQITELNQNTALEPQIKQLQAEISSLKQEFQQRKEPSQIAELKQNTAAIAQKIADSSLEQQIQQLKGELSALKQEFHQRKEPSQIAELKQLAAVIQQQIFALEPVPPAFDPTSLEQQIQQLKLAIAQIDSTQTNFTIELAKLPQLFATVAQIQQQQSELQQLILLFKQPKPSPVFPLVTFAGKIQPHRTKNKRIEAIMEMAQAHGIGTEFQMVTQAAEKLNLTLNPWPTNLVFGPADNLITTKSSKRSQCLFTMSGQPTPEGKVRLWLSSQAFADFYPVMEMTVTSILGFDGWQEMGKGEIEQFVASLNRLFESLEANPA
;
A
#
# COMPACT_ATOMS: atom_id res chain seq x y z
N ARG A 1 20.27 -59.93 -148.12
CA ARG A 1 18.97 -60.08 -147.43
C ARG A 1 19.10 -59.41 -146.07
N GLN A 2 18.41 -58.29 -145.89
CA GLN A 2 18.49 -57.40 -144.73
C GLN A 2 17.80 -58.00 -143.49
N GLU A 3 18.46 -57.78 -142.35
CA GLU A 3 18.00 -57.49 -140.98
C GLU A 3 16.74 -58.16 -140.38
N PRO A 4 16.91 -58.88 -139.25
CA PRO A 4 15.88 -59.08 -138.24
C PRO A 4 16.14 -58.39 -136.88
N HIS A 5 17.28 -57.72 -136.66
CA HIS A 5 17.63 -57.17 -135.33
C HIS A 5 17.12 -55.74 -135.05
N GLN A 6 16.90 -54.89 -136.06
CA GLN A 6 16.37 -53.53 -135.84
C GLN A 6 14.88 -53.52 -135.40
N ILE A 7 14.11 -54.56 -135.72
CA ILE A 7 12.66 -54.61 -135.41
C ILE A 7 12.42 -54.91 -133.92
N THR A 8 13.34 -55.60 -133.24
CA THR A 8 13.18 -55.94 -131.81
C THR A 8 13.50 -54.75 -130.89
N GLU A 9 14.50 -53.92 -131.22
CA GLU A 9 14.81 -52.68 -130.47
C GLU A 9 13.75 -51.59 -130.69
N LEU A 10 13.20 -51.47 -131.90
CA LEU A 10 12.09 -50.54 -132.16
C LEU A 10 10.86 -50.90 -131.32
N ASN A 11 10.51 -52.19 -131.21
CA ASN A 11 9.36 -52.64 -130.42
C ASN A 11 9.52 -52.43 -128.91
N GLN A 12 10.75 -52.44 -128.38
CA GLN A 12 11.01 -52.11 -126.98
C GLN A 12 10.86 -50.60 -126.72
N ASN A 13 11.27 -49.75 -127.67
CA ASN A 13 11.08 -48.30 -127.58
C ASN A 13 9.60 -47.89 -127.65
N THR A 14 8.78 -48.57 -128.46
CA THR A 14 7.32 -48.34 -128.48
C THR A 14 6.64 -48.72 -127.16
N ALA A 15 7.22 -49.67 -126.41
CA ALA A 15 6.70 -50.10 -125.10
C ALA A 15 7.14 -49.17 -123.94
N LEU A 16 8.21 -48.39 -124.10
CA LEU A 16 8.72 -47.44 -123.10
C LEU A 16 7.93 -46.11 -123.09
N GLU A 17 7.46 -45.65 -124.24
CA GLU A 17 6.68 -44.41 -124.35
C GLU A 17 5.41 -44.37 -123.46
N PRO A 18 4.56 -45.42 -123.40
CA PRO A 18 3.41 -45.44 -122.50
C PRO A 18 3.83 -45.45 -121.02
N GLN A 19 4.94 -46.08 -120.66
CA GLN A 19 5.45 -46.08 -119.28
C GLN A 19 5.92 -44.69 -118.85
N ILE A 20 6.60 -43.95 -119.73
CA ILE A 20 7.02 -42.57 -119.44
C ILE A 20 5.79 -41.66 -119.25
N LYS A 21 4.77 -41.79 -120.10
CA LYS A 21 3.50 -41.04 -119.94
C LYS A 21 2.79 -41.39 -118.64
N GLN A 22 2.79 -42.67 -118.25
CA GLN A 22 2.23 -43.11 -116.98
C GLN A 22 3.00 -42.52 -115.79
N LEU A 23 4.33 -42.56 -115.79
CA LEU A 23 5.16 -41.96 -114.74
C LEU A 23 4.96 -40.44 -114.64
N GLN A 24 4.82 -39.73 -115.76
CA GLN A 24 4.51 -38.30 -115.76
C GLN A 24 3.15 -38.00 -115.13
N ALA A 25 2.15 -38.84 -115.38
CA ALA A 25 0.84 -38.72 -114.77
C ALA A 25 0.90 -39.02 -113.26
N GLU A 26 1.61 -40.07 -112.85
CA GLU A 26 1.82 -40.42 -111.43
C GLU A 26 2.57 -39.31 -110.68
N ILE A 27 3.64 -38.75 -111.24
CA ILE A 27 4.38 -37.62 -110.66
C ILE A 27 3.47 -36.39 -110.52
N SER A 28 2.62 -36.13 -111.52
CA SER A 28 1.68 -35.01 -111.47
C SER A 28 0.61 -35.21 -110.39
N SER A 29 0.07 -36.43 -110.26
CA SER A 29 -0.86 -36.80 -109.19
C SER A 29 -0.21 -36.66 -107.82
N LEU A 30 0.99 -37.21 -107.65
CA LEU A 30 1.73 -37.14 -106.38
C LEU A 30 2.07 -35.70 -106.00
N LYS A 31 2.42 -34.85 -106.98
CA LYS A 31 2.65 -33.42 -106.76
C LYS A 31 1.38 -32.72 -106.28
N GLN A 32 0.23 -33.06 -106.85
CA GLN A 32 -1.06 -32.52 -106.42
C GLN A 32 -1.42 -33.00 -105.02
N GLU A 33 -1.29 -34.29 -104.72
CA GLU A 33 -1.51 -34.87 -103.38
C GLU A 33 -0.62 -34.20 -102.33
N PHE A 34 0.66 -34.00 -102.66
CA PHE A 34 1.61 -33.31 -101.79
C PHE A 34 1.17 -31.86 -101.53
N GLN A 35 0.64 -31.13 -102.52
CA GLN A 35 0.16 -29.76 -102.33
C GLN A 35 -1.16 -29.69 -101.54
N GLN A 36 -2.02 -30.70 -101.65
CA GLN A 36 -3.31 -30.77 -100.97
C GLN A 36 -3.23 -31.34 -99.54
N ARG A 37 -2.05 -31.79 -99.12
CA ARG A 37 -1.82 -32.37 -97.81
C ARG A 37 -2.19 -31.37 -96.70
N LYS A 38 -2.90 -31.85 -95.67
CA LYS A 38 -3.46 -31.02 -94.58
C LYS A 38 -2.52 -30.88 -93.38
N GLU A 39 -1.42 -31.61 -93.37
CA GLU A 39 -0.44 -31.66 -92.29
C GLU A 39 0.15 -30.28 -91.97
N PRO A 40 0.52 -29.41 -92.94
CA PRO A 40 1.02 -28.07 -92.63
C PRO A 40 0.02 -27.22 -91.86
N SER A 41 -1.27 -27.27 -92.21
CA SER A 41 -2.31 -26.53 -91.49
C SER A 41 -2.55 -27.11 -90.10
N GLN A 42 -2.56 -28.44 -89.95
CA GLN A 42 -2.71 -29.10 -88.64
C GLN A 42 -1.52 -28.80 -87.72
N ILE A 43 -0.29 -28.78 -88.25
CA ILE A 43 0.91 -28.43 -87.49
C ILE A 43 0.85 -26.96 -87.04
N ALA A 44 0.37 -26.05 -87.89
CA ALA A 44 0.20 -24.65 -87.52
C ALA A 44 -0.81 -24.48 -86.37
N GLU A 45 -1.95 -25.18 -86.44
CA GLU A 45 -2.97 -25.17 -85.39
C GLU A 45 -2.44 -25.77 -84.08
N LEU A 46 -1.72 -26.90 -84.15
CA LEU A 46 -1.06 -27.48 -82.98
C LEU A 46 -0.08 -26.50 -82.33
N LYS A 47 0.76 -25.82 -83.12
CA LYS A 47 1.68 -24.79 -82.60
C LYS A 47 0.93 -23.66 -81.90
N GLN A 48 -0.17 -23.19 -82.48
CA GLN A 48 -0.98 -22.15 -81.89
C GLN A 48 -1.62 -22.62 -80.57
N ASN A 49 -2.18 -23.83 -80.54
CA ASN A 49 -2.77 -24.42 -79.34
C ASN A 49 -1.72 -24.65 -78.24
N THR A 50 -0.53 -25.15 -78.59
CA THR A 50 0.58 -25.29 -77.64
C THR A 50 1.01 -23.94 -77.06
N ALA A 51 1.10 -22.89 -77.89
CA ALA A 51 1.44 -21.55 -77.41
C ALA A 51 0.35 -20.98 -76.49
N ALA A 52 -0.92 -21.17 -76.82
CA ALA A 52 -2.04 -20.72 -75.99
C ALA A 52 -2.10 -21.45 -74.63
N ILE A 53 -1.80 -22.76 -74.61
CA ILE A 53 -1.70 -23.53 -73.37
C ILE A 53 -0.52 -23.04 -72.54
N ALA A 54 0.64 -22.83 -73.15
CA ALA A 54 1.83 -22.31 -72.45
C ALA A 54 1.56 -20.94 -71.83
N GLN A 55 0.88 -20.04 -72.55
CA GLN A 55 0.50 -18.73 -72.03
C GLN A 55 -0.48 -18.86 -70.85
N LYS A 56 -1.52 -19.69 -70.95
CA LYS A 56 -2.46 -19.91 -69.83
C LYS A 56 -1.80 -20.49 -68.59
N ILE A 57 -0.78 -21.33 -68.76
CA ILE A 57 0.01 -21.87 -67.64
C ILE A 57 0.88 -20.76 -67.03
N ALA A 58 1.50 -19.92 -67.86
CA ALA A 58 2.30 -18.78 -67.39
C ALA A 58 1.45 -17.70 -66.70
N ASP A 59 0.24 -17.45 -67.19
CA ASP A 59 -0.73 -16.54 -66.57
C ASP A 59 -1.39 -17.15 -65.33
N SER A 60 -1.15 -18.43 -65.03
CA SER A 60 -1.71 -19.06 -63.84
C SER A 60 -1.04 -18.48 -62.59
N SER A 61 -1.86 -17.88 -61.73
CA SER A 61 -1.47 -17.28 -60.44
C SER A 61 -0.89 -18.30 -59.43
N LEU A 62 -0.73 -19.57 -59.80
CA LEU A 62 -0.29 -20.64 -58.91
C LEU A 62 1.12 -20.42 -58.37
N GLU A 63 2.07 -19.97 -59.19
CA GLU A 63 3.43 -19.70 -58.71
C GLU A 63 3.45 -18.54 -57.70
N GLN A 64 2.66 -17.50 -57.97
CA GLN A 64 2.48 -16.37 -57.05
C GLN A 64 1.83 -16.82 -55.73
N GLN A 65 0.79 -17.65 -55.80
CA GLN A 65 0.11 -18.20 -54.61
C GLN A 65 1.05 -19.09 -53.78
N ILE A 66 1.90 -19.90 -54.41
CA ILE A 66 2.91 -20.71 -53.71
C ILE A 66 3.92 -19.82 -53.00
N GLN A 67 4.42 -18.76 -53.65
CA GLN A 67 5.34 -17.82 -53.00
C GLN A 67 4.67 -17.05 -51.85
N GLN A 68 3.41 -16.66 -52.03
CA GLN A 68 2.62 -16.02 -50.98
C GLN A 68 2.45 -16.93 -49.76
N LEU A 69 1.98 -18.17 -49.95
CA LEU A 69 1.82 -19.15 -48.87
C LEU A 69 3.14 -19.44 -48.15
N LYS A 70 4.25 -19.49 -48.89
CA LYS A 70 5.59 -19.65 -48.30
C LYS A 70 5.98 -18.45 -47.42
N GLY A 71 5.63 -17.25 -47.85
CA GLY A 71 5.79 -16.02 -47.07
C GLY A 71 4.95 -16.03 -45.80
N GLU A 72 3.67 -16.33 -45.91
CA GLU A 72 2.73 -16.43 -44.78
C GLU A 72 3.16 -17.51 -43.77
N LEU A 73 3.61 -18.68 -44.24
CA LEU A 73 4.13 -19.74 -43.37
C LEU A 73 5.39 -19.30 -42.61
N SER A 74 6.26 -18.52 -43.27
CA SER A 74 7.48 -18.00 -42.65
C SER A 74 7.15 -16.95 -41.59
N ALA A 75 6.19 -16.06 -41.87
CA ALA A 75 5.68 -15.07 -40.92
C ALA A 75 5.01 -15.75 -39.71
N LEU A 76 4.13 -16.72 -39.95
CA LEU A 76 3.46 -17.49 -38.89
C LEU A 76 4.45 -18.26 -38.02
N LYS A 77 5.48 -18.84 -38.64
CA LYS A 77 6.57 -19.49 -37.91
C LYS A 77 7.29 -18.49 -37.02
N GLN A 78 7.58 -17.29 -37.53
CA GLN A 78 8.23 -16.25 -36.74
C GLN A 78 7.34 -15.79 -35.56
N GLU A 79 6.06 -15.55 -35.79
CA GLU A 79 5.10 -15.22 -34.73
C GLU A 79 5.04 -16.30 -33.65
N PHE A 80 5.02 -17.57 -34.05
CA PHE A 80 5.01 -18.69 -33.10
C PHE A 80 6.25 -18.70 -32.19
N HIS A 81 7.43 -18.34 -32.70
CA HIS A 81 8.66 -18.25 -31.89
C HIS A 81 8.71 -17.01 -30.99
N GLN A 82 7.95 -15.96 -31.31
CA GLN A 82 7.90 -14.72 -30.52
C GLN A 82 6.80 -14.73 -29.45
N ARG A 83 6.00 -15.79 -29.39
CA ARG A 83 4.96 -15.97 -28.38
C ARG A 83 5.54 -15.86 -26.98
N LYS A 84 4.91 -15.02 -26.16
CA LYS A 84 5.32 -14.75 -24.77
C LYS A 84 4.68 -15.74 -23.80
N GLU A 85 3.74 -16.55 -24.27
CA GLU A 85 3.02 -17.53 -23.45
C GLU A 85 3.96 -18.51 -22.73
N PRO A 86 5.02 -19.06 -23.34
CA PRO A 86 5.95 -19.95 -22.62
C PRO A 86 6.68 -19.24 -21.47
N SER A 87 7.11 -18.00 -21.65
CA SER A 87 7.77 -17.23 -20.58
C SER A 87 6.77 -16.83 -19.48
N GLN A 88 5.56 -16.41 -19.84
CA GLN A 88 4.51 -16.10 -18.87
C GLN A 88 4.11 -17.33 -18.04
N ILE A 89 3.99 -18.51 -18.65
CA ILE A 89 3.69 -19.75 -17.93
C ILE A 89 4.83 -20.11 -16.97
N ALA A 90 6.08 -19.88 -17.34
CA ALA A 90 7.23 -20.10 -16.46
C ALA A 90 7.19 -19.15 -15.24
N GLU A 91 6.90 -17.87 -15.46
CA GLU A 91 6.73 -16.87 -14.39
C GLU A 91 5.57 -17.24 -13.44
N LEU A 92 4.41 -17.64 -13.99
CA LEU A 92 3.28 -18.08 -13.18
C LEU A 92 3.59 -19.31 -12.34
N LYS A 93 4.36 -20.27 -12.86
CA LYS A 93 4.81 -21.44 -12.10
C LYS A 93 5.74 -21.04 -10.95
N GLN A 94 6.66 -20.10 -11.18
CA GLN A 94 7.53 -19.58 -10.12
C GLN A 94 6.73 -18.87 -9.05
N LEU A 95 5.78 -18.00 -9.43
CA LEU A 95 4.92 -17.29 -8.50
C LEU A 95 4.06 -18.26 -7.68
N ALA A 96 3.49 -19.29 -8.31
CA ALA A 96 2.72 -20.32 -7.62
C ALA A 96 3.57 -21.08 -6.59
N ALA A 97 4.83 -21.41 -6.92
CA ALA A 97 5.75 -22.04 -5.98
C ALA A 97 6.07 -21.15 -4.78
N VAL A 98 6.27 -19.84 -5.01
CA VAL A 98 6.49 -18.86 -3.94
C VAL A 98 5.27 -18.75 -3.03
N ILE A 99 4.07 -18.63 -3.59
CA ILE A 99 2.82 -18.59 -2.81
C ILE A 99 2.66 -19.87 -1.99
N GLN A 100 2.93 -21.03 -2.57
CA GLN A 100 2.84 -22.30 -1.87
C GLN A 100 3.82 -22.38 -0.70
N GLN A 101 5.06 -21.92 -0.87
CA GLN A 101 6.04 -21.83 0.22
C GLN A 101 5.58 -20.86 1.32
N GLN A 102 5.01 -19.71 0.95
CA GLN A 102 4.47 -18.75 1.92
C GLN A 102 3.31 -19.33 2.71
N ILE A 103 2.40 -20.08 2.07
CA ILE A 103 1.29 -20.76 2.75
C ILE A 103 1.81 -21.81 3.74
N PHE A 104 2.86 -22.56 3.38
CA PHE A 104 3.49 -23.50 4.32
C PHE A 104 4.27 -22.82 5.46
N ALA A 105 4.74 -21.60 5.23
CA ALA A 105 5.42 -20.78 6.24
C ALA A 105 4.45 -20.02 7.17
N LEU A 106 3.15 -20.03 6.87
CA LEU A 106 2.15 -19.55 7.83
C LEU A 106 2.14 -20.51 9.02
N GLU A 107 2.40 -19.96 10.20
CA GLU A 107 2.33 -20.69 11.47
C GLU A 107 0.95 -21.39 11.60
N PRO A 108 0.90 -22.58 12.23
CA PRO A 108 -0.37 -23.24 12.50
C PRO A 108 -1.28 -22.28 13.25
N VAL A 109 -2.55 -22.21 12.84
CA VAL A 109 -3.58 -21.36 13.42
C VAL A 109 -3.44 -21.40 14.94
N PRO A 110 -3.23 -20.24 15.61
CA PRO A 110 -3.02 -20.22 17.04
C PRO A 110 -4.20 -20.95 17.72
N PRO A 111 -3.93 -21.70 18.81
CA PRO A 111 -4.99 -22.37 19.53
C PRO A 111 -6.10 -21.37 19.85
N ALA A 112 -7.35 -21.84 19.78
CA ALA A 112 -8.52 -21.03 20.07
C ALA A 112 -8.32 -20.29 21.40
N PHE A 113 -8.70 -19.01 21.43
CA PHE A 113 -8.55 -18.14 22.59
C PHE A 113 -9.16 -18.81 23.84
N ASP A 114 -8.35 -18.99 24.88
CA ASP A 114 -8.78 -19.51 26.17
C ASP A 114 -9.18 -18.34 27.11
N PRO A 115 -10.48 -18.12 27.37
CA PRO A 115 -10.95 -17.02 28.21
C PRO A 115 -10.73 -17.26 29.71
N THR A 116 -10.26 -18.43 30.14
CA THR A 116 -10.20 -18.84 31.55
C THR A 116 -9.44 -17.84 32.42
N SER A 117 -8.31 -17.32 31.95
CA SER A 117 -7.53 -16.32 32.70
C SER A 117 -8.30 -15.00 32.88
N LEU A 118 -9.03 -14.58 31.86
CA LEU A 118 -9.81 -13.35 31.88
C LEU A 118 -11.03 -13.49 32.81
N GLU A 119 -11.68 -14.65 32.78
CA GLU A 119 -12.77 -14.98 33.71
C GLU A 119 -12.30 -15.00 35.16
N GLN A 120 -11.14 -15.58 35.45
CA GLN A 120 -10.55 -15.56 36.80
C GLN A 120 -10.27 -14.13 37.27
N GLN A 121 -9.69 -13.29 36.42
CA GLN A 121 -9.44 -11.88 36.75
C GLN A 121 -10.74 -11.12 37.02
N ILE A 122 -11.79 -11.33 36.20
CA ILE A 122 -13.11 -10.73 36.41
C ILE A 122 -13.71 -11.16 37.76
N GLN A 123 -13.60 -12.44 38.13
CA GLN A 123 -14.10 -12.91 39.43
C GLN A 123 -13.31 -12.30 40.60
N GLN A 124 -11.99 -12.18 40.47
CA GLN A 124 -11.15 -11.57 41.50
C GLN A 124 -11.48 -10.07 41.68
N LEU A 125 -11.70 -9.35 40.59
CA LEU A 125 -12.12 -7.94 40.63
C LEU A 125 -13.50 -7.78 41.28
N LYS A 126 -14.46 -8.66 40.99
CA LYS A 126 -15.78 -8.63 41.64
C LYS A 126 -15.68 -8.80 43.16
N LEU A 127 -14.84 -9.72 43.63
CA LEU A 127 -14.60 -9.90 45.07
C LEU A 127 -13.94 -8.67 45.70
N ALA A 128 -12.96 -8.07 45.04
CA ALA A 128 -12.30 -6.86 45.52
C ALA A 128 -13.28 -5.67 45.62
N ILE A 129 -14.16 -5.50 44.62
CA ILE A 129 -15.19 -4.44 44.64
C ILE A 129 -16.17 -4.67 45.81
N ALA A 130 -16.65 -5.91 46.01
CA ALA A 130 -17.53 -6.23 47.12
C ALA A 130 -16.87 -5.96 48.49
N GLN A 131 -15.56 -6.20 48.62
CA GLN A 131 -14.81 -5.84 49.82
C GLN A 131 -14.76 -4.31 50.02
N ILE A 132 -14.48 -3.54 48.97
CA ILE A 132 -14.48 -2.08 49.04
C ILE A 132 -15.84 -1.56 49.51
N ASP A 133 -16.94 -2.06 48.94
CA ASP A 133 -18.29 -1.66 49.34
C ASP A 133 -18.57 -1.97 50.82
N SER A 134 -18.14 -3.14 51.31
CA SER A 134 -18.27 -3.49 52.72
C SER A 134 -17.46 -2.56 53.63
N THR A 135 -16.25 -2.17 53.23
CA THR A 135 -15.41 -1.23 53.99
C THR A 135 -15.97 0.18 53.99
N GLN A 136 -16.53 0.66 52.87
CA GLN A 136 -17.23 1.95 52.82
C GLN A 136 -18.46 1.95 53.74
N THR A 137 -19.21 0.85 53.77
CA THR A 137 -20.37 0.72 54.65
C THR A 137 -19.96 0.80 56.12
N ASN A 138 -18.90 0.09 56.51
CA ASN A 138 -18.34 0.13 57.87
C ASN A 138 -17.82 1.54 58.23
N PHE A 139 -17.11 2.20 57.33
CA PHE A 139 -16.62 3.57 57.54
C PHE A 139 -17.78 4.56 57.70
N THR A 140 -18.85 4.40 56.92
CA THR A 140 -20.06 5.23 57.04
C THR A 140 -20.76 5.04 58.39
N ILE A 141 -20.81 3.80 58.89
CA ILE A 141 -21.34 3.50 60.23
C ILE A 141 -20.48 4.16 61.32
N GLU A 142 -19.15 4.12 61.21
CA GLU A 142 -18.25 4.79 62.16
C GLU A 142 -18.37 6.33 62.09
N LEU A 143 -18.49 6.90 60.89
CA LEU A 143 -18.76 8.33 60.70
C LEU A 143 -20.08 8.77 61.36
N ALA A 144 -21.11 7.93 61.32
CA ALA A 144 -22.39 8.21 61.97
C ALA A 144 -22.30 8.28 63.51
N LYS A 145 -21.20 7.79 64.11
CA LYS A 145 -20.95 7.90 65.57
C LYS A 145 -20.30 9.22 65.98
N LEU A 146 -19.72 10.00 65.04
CA LEU A 146 -19.08 11.28 65.33
C LEU A 146 -19.97 12.29 66.06
N PRO A 147 -21.26 12.49 65.70
CA PRO A 147 -22.13 13.43 66.42
C PRO A 147 -22.32 13.07 67.89
N GLN A 148 -22.36 11.78 68.23
CA GLN A 148 -22.45 11.35 69.63
C GLN A 148 -21.16 11.62 70.39
N LEU A 149 -20.00 11.38 69.78
CA LEU A 149 -18.71 11.74 70.37
C LEU A 149 -18.61 13.26 70.61
N PHE A 150 -19.05 14.09 69.67
CA PHE A 150 -19.11 15.54 69.86
C PHE A 150 -20.04 15.94 71.01
N ALA A 151 -21.18 15.27 71.17
CA ALA A 151 -22.07 15.49 72.30
C ALA A 151 -21.39 15.13 73.64
N THR A 152 -20.67 14.00 73.70
CA THR A 152 -19.91 13.59 74.89
C THR A 152 -18.78 14.58 75.20
N VAL A 153 -18.03 15.02 74.18
CA VAL A 153 -16.97 16.04 74.35
C VAL A 153 -17.54 17.36 74.81
N ALA A 154 -18.66 17.82 74.25
CA ALA A 154 -19.34 19.03 74.68
C ALA A 154 -19.78 18.95 76.15
N GLN A 155 -20.29 17.78 76.57
CA GLN A 155 -20.66 17.54 77.97
C GLN A 155 -19.45 17.57 78.90
N ILE A 156 -18.33 16.94 78.51
CA ILE A 156 -17.07 17.01 79.26
C ILE A 156 -16.55 18.45 79.34
N GLN A 157 -16.62 19.21 78.24
CA GLN A 157 -16.21 20.61 78.19
C GLN A 157 -17.07 21.47 79.13
N GLN A 158 -18.37 21.20 79.19
CA GLN A 158 -19.29 21.86 80.12
C GLN A 158 -18.90 21.56 81.57
N GLN A 159 -18.66 20.29 81.92
CA GLN A 159 -18.20 19.90 83.25
C GLN A 159 -16.86 20.57 83.61
N GLN A 160 -15.92 20.65 82.66
CA GLN A 160 -14.67 21.38 82.86
C GLN A 160 -14.89 22.87 83.09
N SER A 161 -15.84 23.50 82.38
CA SER A 161 -16.17 24.91 82.58
C SER A 161 -16.78 25.17 83.97
N GLU A 162 -17.62 24.26 84.46
CA GLU A 162 -18.19 24.33 85.81
C GLU A 162 -17.08 24.18 86.87
N LEU A 163 -16.15 23.25 86.67
CA LEU A 163 -14.96 23.11 87.53
C LEU A 163 -14.06 24.36 87.46
N GLN A 164 -13.86 24.95 86.29
CA GLN A 164 -13.09 26.19 86.14
C GLN A 164 -13.78 27.37 86.85
N GLN A 165 -15.10 27.47 86.81
CA GLN A 165 -15.86 28.49 87.55
C GLN A 165 -15.73 28.30 89.07
N LEU A 166 -15.76 27.06 89.56
CA LEU A 166 -15.47 26.73 90.96
C LEU A 166 -14.04 27.10 91.35
N ILE A 167 -13.05 26.88 90.48
CA ILE A 167 -11.65 27.26 90.70
C ILE A 167 -11.48 28.79 90.69
N LEU A 168 -12.24 29.52 89.88
CA LEU A 168 -12.22 30.98 89.79
C LEU A 168 -12.77 31.67 91.06
N LEU A 169 -13.68 31.00 91.78
CA LEU A 169 -14.15 31.42 93.11
C LEU A 169 -13.03 31.40 94.18
N PHE A 170 -11.92 30.69 93.92
CA PHE A 170 -10.82 30.50 94.87
C PHE A 170 -9.53 31.30 94.56
N LYS A 171 -9.42 32.07 93.47
CA LYS A 171 -8.18 32.82 93.16
C LYS A 171 -8.39 34.15 92.41
N GLN A 172 -7.78 35.22 92.93
CA GLN A 172 -7.35 36.43 92.19
C GLN A 172 -5.81 36.57 92.29
N PRO A 173 -5.11 37.43 91.50
CA PRO A 173 -5.21 37.72 90.04
C PRO A 173 -3.82 37.78 89.33
N LYS A 174 -3.77 37.71 87.98
CA LYS A 174 -3.09 38.67 87.05
C LYS A 174 -2.94 38.11 85.60
N PRO A 175 -3.01 38.95 84.54
CA PRO A 175 -3.14 38.50 83.15
C PRO A 175 -1.93 38.77 82.21
N SER A 176 -1.96 38.06 81.07
CA SER A 176 -1.35 38.30 79.73
C SER A 176 0.03 37.69 79.41
N PRO A 177 0.39 37.44 78.12
CA PRO A 177 -0.40 37.40 76.88
C PRO A 177 -0.21 36.12 76.03
N VAL A 178 -1.07 36.03 75.01
CA VAL A 178 -1.20 35.03 73.95
C VAL A 178 -0.03 35.05 72.95
N PHE A 179 0.37 33.88 72.43
CA PHE A 179 1.04 33.76 71.12
C PHE A 179 0.40 32.66 70.25
N PRO A 180 0.31 32.85 68.92
CA PRO A 180 -0.56 32.07 68.05
C PRO A 180 0.12 30.92 67.31
N LEU A 181 -0.76 30.04 66.84
CA LEU A 181 -0.62 28.89 65.96
C LEU A 181 0.14 29.21 64.66
N VAL A 182 1.20 28.47 64.36
CA VAL A 182 1.92 28.52 63.07
C VAL A 182 1.24 27.57 62.08
N THR A 183 0.65 28.11 61.02
CA THR A 183 0.15 27.37 59.86
C THR A 183 1.27 27.19 58.84
N PHE A 184 1.54 25.95 58.42
CA PHE A 184 2.44 25.63 57.32
C PHE A 184 1.78 25.99 55.98
N ALA A 185 2.13 27.15 55.42
CA ALA A 185 1.82 27.53 54.05
C ALA A 185 2.93 27.04 53.10
N GLY A 186 2.65 25.94 52.38
CA GLY A 186 3.46 25.52 51.24
C GLY A 186 3.39 26.57 50.13
N LYS A 187 4.54 27.16 49.81
CA LYS A 187 4.70 28.17 48.75
C LYS A 187 4.43 27.56 47.38
N ILE A 188 3.28 27.88 46.78
CA ILE A 188 3.10 27.82 45.32
C ILE A 188 3.92 28.99 44.75
N GLN A 189 5.01 28.70 44.03
CA GLN A 189 5.81 29.73 43.39
C GLN A 189 5.07 30.38 42.20
N PRO A 190 5.14 31.71 42.04
CA PRO A 190 4.39 32.45 41.03
C PRO A 190 5.06 32.43 39.65
N HIS A 191 4.22 32.39 38.61
CA HIS A 191 4.44 32.85 37.24
C HIS A 191 5.87 32.77 36.64
N ARG A 192 6.36 31.56 36.35
CA ARG A 192 7.32 31.39 35.23
C ARG A 192 6.57 31.63 33.91
N THR A 193 7.15 32.45 33.03
CA THR A 193 6.67 32.63 31.66
C THR A 193 6.67 31.30 30.91
N LYS A 194 5.78 31.13 29.93
CA LYS A 194 5.62 29.91 29.13
C LYS A 194 6.96 29.40 28.59
N ASN A 195 7.78 30.29 28.04
CA ASN A 195 9.10 29.96 27.48
C ASN A 195 10.06 29.39 28.54
N LYS A 196 10.12 30.00 29.73
CA LYS A 196 10.95 29.48 30.84
C LYS A 196 10.52 28.09 31.34
N ARG A 197 9.26 27.71 31.12
CA ARG A 197 8.79 26.36 31.44
C ARG A 197 9.15 25.36 30.34
N ILE A 198 9.09 25.75 29.08
CA ILE A 198 9.54 24.92 27.95
C ILE A 198 11.05 24.66 28.08
N GLU A 199 11.85 25.70 28.32
CA GLU A 199 13.29 25.58 28.58
C GLU A 199 13.58 24.62 29.74
N ALA A 200 12.83 24.71 30.85
CA ALA A 200 13.01 23.80 31.98
C ALA A 200 12.69 22.33 31.64
N ILE A 201 11.72 22.07 30.74
CA ILE A 201 11.41 20.71 30.28
C ILE A 201 12.50 20.21 29.30
N MET A 202 13.02 21.08 28.44
CA MET A 202 14.15 20.76 27.55
C MET A 202 15.41 20.41 28.36
N GLU A 203 15.74 21.21 29.38
CA GLU A 203 16.84 20.93 30.31
C GLU A 203 16.61 19.62 31.07
N MET A 204 15.38 19.34 31.49
CA MET A 204 15.01 18.06 32.10
C MET A 204 15.25 16.89 31.15
N ALA A 205 14.79 16.98 29.90
CA ALA A 205 15.00 15.94 28.90
C ALA A 205 16.49 15.71 28.62
N GLN A 206 17.27 16.79 28.53
CA GLN A 206 18.72 16.74 28.37
C GLN A 206 19.40 16.04 29.56
N ALA A 207 19.00 16.38 30.79
CA ALA A 207 19.55 15.78 32.01
C ALA A 207 19.27 14.27 32.10
N HIS A 208 18.19 13.79 31.47
CA HIS A 208 17.83 12.38 31.42
C HIS A 208 18.28 11.66 30.13
N GLY A 209 19.10 12.30 29.29
CA GLY A 209 19.70 11.66 28.11
C GLY A 209 18.79 11.55 26.89
N ILE A 210 17.62 12.18 26.89
CA ILE A 210 16.65 12.19 25.76
C ILE A 210 16.49 13.58 25.12
N GLY A 211 17.43 14.50 25.39
CA GLY A 211 17.33 15.89 24.95
C GLY A 211 17.45 16.06 23.43
N THR A 212 18.20 15.18 22.75
CA THR A 212 18.36 15.24 21.29
C THR A 212 17.02 14.93 20.60
N GLU A 213 16.35 13.88 21.04
CA GLU A 213 15.03 13.45 20.59
C GLU A 213 13.99 14.54 20.86
N PHE A 214 14.04 15.13 22.07
CA PHE A 214 13.16 16.23 22.44
C PHE A 214 13.33 17.44 21.50
N GLN A 215 14.58 17.79 21.21
CA GLN A 215 14.92 18.90 20.33
C GLN A 215 14.44 18.65 18.90
N MET A 216 14.62 17.44 18.37
CA MET A 216 14.15 17.08 17.02
C MET A 216 12.65 17.28 16.86
N VAL A 217 11.85 16.78 17.81
CA VAL A 217 10.39 16.91 17.77
C VAL A 217 9.97 18.37 17.95
N THR A 218 10.61 19.10 18.86
CA THR A 218 10.33 20.52 19.12
C THR A 218 10.60 21.38 17.89
N GLN A 219 11.75 21.19 17.24
CA GLN A 219 12.10 21.91 16.01
C GLN A 219 11.14 21.59 14.85
N ALA A 220 10.73 20.33 14.70
CA ALA A 220 9.75 19.95 13.70
C ALA A 220 8.39 20.60 13.97
N ALA A 221 7.94 20.59 15.23
CA ALA A 221 6.68 21.22 15.64
C ALA A 221 6.70 22.74 15.41
N GLU A 222 7.80 23.42 15.74
CA GLU A 222 7.96 24.86 15.48
C GLU A 222 7.92 25.16 13.97
N LYS A 223 8.60 24.36 13.14
CA LYS A 223 8.55 24.50 11.67
C LYS A 223 7.12 24.35 11.12
N LEU A 224 6.33 23.47 11.73
CA LEU A 224 4.93 23.21 11.37
C LEU A 224 3.95 24.18 12.04
N ASN A 225 4.44 25.23 12.72
CA ASN A 225 3.65 26.23 13.45
C ASN A 225 2.72 25.62 14.52
N LEU A 226 3.09 24.48 15.11
CA LEU A 226 2.34 23.87 16.21
C LEU A 226 2.55 24.66 17.50
N THR A 227 1.55 24.60 18.38
CA THR A 227 1.63 25.26 19.69
C THR A 227 2.28 24.36 20.71
N LEU A 228 3.30 24.87 21.42
CA LEU A 228 4.00 24.13 22.47
C LEU A 228 3.50 24.58 23.82
N ASN A 229 2.88 23.70 24.60
CA ASN A 229 2.28 24.01 25.90
C ASN A 229 2.97 23.19 27.01
N PRO A 230 3.71 23.85 27.93
CA PRO A 230 4.44 23.14 28.98
C PRO A 230 3.49 22.66 30.10
N TRP A 231 3.59 21.38 30.44
CA TRP A 231 2.99 20.72 31.59
C TRP A 231 4.11 20.21 32.51
N PRO A 232 3.95 20.08 33.85
CA PRO A 232 5.07 19.95 34.80
C PRO A 232 6.25 19.03 34.40
N THR A 233 5.99 17.90 33.74
CA THR A 233 7.03 16.99 33.21
C THR A 233 6.83 16.65 31.73
N ASN A 234 5.89 17.29 31.04
CA ASN A 234 5.52 16.95 29.67
C ASN A 234 5.41 18.20 28.80
N LEU A 235 5.74 18.06 27.53
CA LEU A 235 5.49 19.09 26.52
C LEU A 235 4.30 18.66 25.66
N VAL A 236 3.22 19.44 25.71
CA VAL A 236 2.01 19.19 24.94
C VAL A 236 2.10 19.96 23.62
N PHE A 237 1.88 19.28 22.51
CA PHE A 237 1.88 19.83 21.17
C PHE A 237 0.44 19.96 20.69
N GLY A 238 0.02 21.19 20.42
CA GLY A 238 -1.31 21.51 19.94
C GLY A 238 -1.32 22.03 18.51
N PRO A 239 -2.52 22.23 17.92
CA PRO A 239 -2.65 22.78 16.59
C PRO A 239 -2.14 24.23 16.53
N ALA A 240 -1.96 24.74 15.32
CA ALA A 240 -1.55 26.13 15.10
C ALA A 240 -2.55 27.13 15.70
N ASP A 241 -2.07 28.27 16.20
CA ASP A 241 -2.88 29.27 16.92
C ASP A 241 -4.09 29.76 16.10
N ASN A 242 -3.93 29.90 14.79
CA ASN A 242 -5.01 30.31 13.87
C ASN A 242 -6.16 29.28 13.76
N LEU A 243 -5.88 28.00 14.00
CA LEU A 243 -6.88 26.94 14.01
C LEU A 243 -7.61 26.85 15.36
N ILE A 244 -6.92 27.16 16.45
CA ILE A 244 -7.49 27.18 17.81
C ILE A 244 -8.59 28.24 17.92
N THR A 245 -8.39 29.40 17.31
CA THR A 245 -9.36 30.52 17.40
C THR A 245 -10.57 30.34 16.47
N THR A 246 -10.43 29.57 15.39
CA THR A 246 -11.46 29.45 14.33
C THR A 246 -12.35 28.23 14.51
N LYS A 247 -11.81 27.12 15.05
CA LYS A 247 -12.58 25.91 15.36
C LYS A 247 -12.76 25.79 16.88
N SER A 248 -13.93 26.19 17.37
CA SER A 248 -14.34 25.93 18.76
C SER A 248 -14.61 24.45 18.95
N SER A 249 -13.53 23.67 19.14
CA SER A 249 -13.62 22.28 19.56
C SER A 249 -13.87 22.22 21.07
N LYS A 250 -14.89 21.47 21.49
CA LYS A 250 -15.12 21.15 22.92
C LYS A 250 -14.12 20.12 23.46
N ARG A 251 -13.13 19.71 22.66
CA ARG A 251 -12.21 18.60 22.94
C ARG A 251 -10.78 19.11 23.15
N SER A 252 -9.94 18.22 23.66
CA SER A 252 -8.53 18.50 23.95
C SER A 252 -7.80 19.04 22.71
N GLN A 253 -7.11 20.18 22.86
CA GLN A 253 -6.23 20.75 21.82
C GLN A 253 -4.87 20.05 21.76
N CYS A 254 -4.77 18.83 22.28
CA CYS A 254 -3.54 18.05 22.32
C CYS A 254 -3.49 17.11 21.10
N LEU A 255 -2.60 17.40 20.16
CA LEU A 255 -2.31 16.51 19.04
C LEU A 255 -1.42 15.34 19.50
N PHE A 256 -0.35 15.68 20.22
CA PHE A 256 0.51 14.72 20.88
C PHE A 256 1.21 15.33 22.10
N THR A 257 1.72 14.50 23.00
CA THR A 257 2.44 14.93 24.20
C THR A 257 3.73 14.15 24.32
N MET A 258 4.82 14.81 24.67
CA MET A 258 6.11 14.16 24.88
C MET A 258 6.55 14.34 26.34
N SER A 259 6.97 13.25 26.99
CA SER A 259 7.42 13.26 28.39
C SER A 259 8.89 13.62 28.49
N GLY A 260 9.23 14.67 29.24
CA GLY A 260 10.61 15.04 29.54
C GLY A 260 11.34 14.05 30.45
N GLN A 261 10.64 13.00 30.91
CA GLN A 261 11.19 11.87 31.63
C GLN A 261 11.15 10.62 30.75
N PRO A 262 12.28 9.93 30.56
CA PRO A 262 12.31 8.70 29.80
C PRO A 262 11.58 7.55 30.52
N THR A 263 11.43 6.44 29.82
CA THR A 263 11.09 5.14 30.43
C THR A 263 12.29 4.62 31.24
N PRO A 264 12.11 3.58 32.07
CA PRO A 264 13.24 2.90 32.72
C PRO A 264 14.30 2.37 31.75
N GLU A 265 13.93 2.17 30.48
CA GLU A 265 14.78 1.69 29.39
C GLU A 265 15.48 2.84 28.64
N GLY A 266 15.28 4.09 29.06
CA GLY A 266 15.86 5.26 28.41
C GLY A 266 15.13 5.72 27.14
N LYS A 267 13.92 5.22 26.88
CA LYS A 267 13.11 5.61 25.69
C LYS A 267 12.28 6.85 25.96
N VAL A 268 11.95 7.60 24.91
CA VAL A 268 11.02 8.72 24.98
C VAL A 268 9.59 8.19 25.08
N ARG A 269 8.78 8.78 25.96
CA ARG A 269 7.33 8.53 25.98
C ARG A 269 6.59 9.60 25.21
N LEU A 270 5.85 9.20 24.19
CA LEU A 270 5.04 10.07 23.35
C LEU A 270 3.59 9.56 23.32
N TRP A 271 2.64 10.42 23.68
CA TRP A 271 1.21 10.16 23.53
C TRP A 271 0.70 10.80 22.25
N LEU A 272 -0.10 10.10 21.45
CA LEU A 272 -0.67 10.59 20.18
C LEU A 272 -2.20 10.52 20.20
N SER A 273 -2.87 11.47 19.53
CA SER A 273 -4.29 11.37 19.19
C SER A 273 -4.61 11.72 17.74
N SER A 274 -4.91 10.70 16.93
CA SER A 274 -5.37 10.82 15.54
C SER A 274 -6.68 11.58 15.44
N GLN A 275 -7.59 11.40 16.39
CA GLN A 275 -8.84 12.14 16.43
C GLN A 275 -8.61 13.65 16.59
N ALA A 276 -7.65 14.06 17.43
CA ALA A 276 -7.34 15.48 17.59
C ALA A 276 -6.83 16.09 16.27
N PHE A 277 -5.99 15.37 15.52
CA PHE A 277 -5.58 15.82 14.18
C PHE A 277 -6.78 15.99 13.24
N ALA A 278 -7.70 15.02 13.19
CA ALA A 278 -8.88 15.08 12.33
C ALA A 278 -9.86 16.20 12.72
N ASP A 279 -9.91 16.57 14.01
CA ASP A 279 -10.77 17.67 14.48
C ASP A 279 -10.24 19.04 13.98
N PHE A 280 -8.92 19.24 13.97
CA PHE A 280 -8.31 20.53 13.62
C PHE A 280 -7.92 20.67 12.15
N TYR A 281 -7.45 19.59 11.51
CA TYR A 281 -6.95 19.59 10.13
C TYR A 281 -7.91 18.83 9.18
N PRO A 282 -7.92 19.13 7.88
CA PRO A 282 -8.78 18.44 6.90
C PRO A 282 -8.21 17.05 6.54
N VAL A 283 -8.09 16.18 7.54
CA VAL A 283 -7.56 14.82 7.40
C VAL A 283 -8.48 13.83 8.10
N MET A 284 -8.63 12.63 7.54
CA MET A 284 -9.36 11.56 8.20
C MET A 284 -8.53 10.93 9.31
N GLU A 285 -9.16 10.58 10.43
CA GLU A 285 -8.51 9.92 11.57
C GLU A 285 -7.68 8.70 11.13
N MET A 286 -8.26 7.81 10.32
CA MET A 286 -7.60 6.63 9.77
C MET A 286 -6.33 6.95 8.97
N THR A 287 -6.28 8.11 8.30
CA THR A 287 -5.08 8.55 7.57
C THR A 287 -3.99 9.02 8.53
N VAL A 288 -4.37 9.68 9.63
CA VAL A 288 -3.42 10.04 10.68
C VAL A 288 -2.86 8.79 11.33
N THR A 289 -3.73 7.82 11.66
CA THR A 289 -3.31 6.53 12.26
C THR A 289 -2.35 5.76 11.35
N SER A 290 -2.58 5.75 10.03
CA SER A 290 -1.71 5.04 9.09
C SER A 290 -0.35 5.72 8.89
N ILE A 291 -0.24 7.02 9.13
CA ILE A 291 1.01 7.79 8.95
C ILE A 291 1.80 7.89 10.26
N LEU A 292 1.13 8.22 11.37
CA LEU A 292 1.76 8.51 12.67
C LEU A 292 1.67 7.35 13.68
N GLY A 293 0.83 6.34 13.43
CA GLY A 293 0.61 5.22 14.34
C GLY A 293 -0.65 5.37 15.19
N PHE A 294 -0.87 4.43 16.11
CA PHE A 294 -2.08 4.33 16.92
C PHE A 294 -2.13 5.32 18.08
N ASP A 295 -3.34 5.66 18.49
CA ASP A 295 -3.59 6.50 19.66
C ASP A 295 -3.06 5.91 20.96
N GLY A 296 -2.66 6.80 21.87
CA GLY A 296 -2.18 6.42 23.19
C GLY A 296 -0.67 6.62 23.36
N TRP A 297 -0.16 6.11 24.47
CA TRP A 297 1.25 6.21 24.84
C TRP A 297 2.08 5.20 24.06
N GLN A 298 3.14 5.69 23.45
CA GLN A 298 4.15 4.94 22.73
C GLN A 298 5.53 5.22 23.36
N GLU A 299 6.36 4.18 23.42
CA GLU A 299 7.73 4.27 23.90
C GLU A 299 8.66 4.17 22.69
N MET A 300 9.40 5.23 22.41
CA MET A 300 10.18 5.37 21.19
C MET A 300 11.67 5.55 21.51
N GLY A 301 12.51 4.75 20.86
CA GLY A 301 13.94 5.00 20.76
C GLY A 301 14.25 6.12 19.76
N LYS A 302 15.53 6.48 19.65
CA LYS A 302 15.99 7.56 18.76
C LYS A 302 15.54 7.40 17.30
N GLY A 303 15.74 6.22 16.71
CA GLY A 303 15.35 5.95 15.32
C GLY A 303 13.84 5.99 15.09
N GLU A 304 13.04 5.62 16.09
CA GLU A 304 11.58 5.70 16.02
C GLU A 304 11.10 7.15 16.12
N ILE A 305 11.77 7.99 16.92
CA ILE A 305 11.50 9.44 16.95
C ILE A 305 11.86 10.11 15.62
N GLU A 306 13.00 9.75 15.01
CA GLU A 306 13.37 10.24 13.68
C GLU A 306 12.31 9.89 12.63
N GLN A 307 11.82 8.64 12.66
CA GLN A 307 10.74 8.18 11.80
C GLN A 307 9.43 8.91 12.07
N PHE A 308 9.08 9.12 13.35
CA PHE A 308 7.88 9.87 13.74
C PHE A 308 7.93 11.31 13.22
N VAL A 309 9.06 12.01 13.35
CA VAL A 309 9.25 13.36 12.82
C VAL A 309 9.14 13.38 11.29
N ALA A 310 9.71 12.39 10.59
CA ALA A 310 9.58 12.27 9.14
C ALA A 310 8.11 12.06 8.71
N SER A 311 7.39 11.18 9.40
CA SER A 311 5.96 10.94 9.18
C SER A 311 5.11 12.18 9.49
N LEU A 312 5.44 12.93 10.54
CA LEU A 312 4.77 14.18 10.89
C LEU A 312 4.93 15.23 9.79
N ASN A 313 6.15 15.44 9.28
CA ASN A 313 6.38 16.33 8.16
C ASN A 313 5.58 15.91 6.91
N ARG A 314 5.59 14.62 6.56
CA ARG A 314 4.82 14.09 5.42
C ARG A 314 3.32 14.34 5.57
N LEU A 315 2.77 14.17 6.78
CA LEU A 315 1.36 14.45 7.06
C LEU A 315 1.03 15.90 6.72
N PHE A 316 1.82 16.86 7.21
CA PHE A 316 1.57 18.28 6.95
C PHE A 316 1.84 18.69 5.49
N GLU A 317 2.83 18.12 4.82
CA GLU A 317 3.04 18.30 3.38
C GLU A 317 1.80 17.86 2.58
N SER A 318 1.16 16.76 2.98
CA SER A 318 -0.08 16.30 2.33
C SER A 318 -1.27 17.23 2.56
N LEU A 319 -1.31 17.93 3.71
CA LEU A 319 -2.33 18.92 4.03
C LEU A 319 -2.15 20.21 3.24
N GLU A 320 -0.90 20.63 3.02
CA GLU A 320 -0.59 21.80 2.18
C GLU A 320 -0.87 21.54 0.70
N ALA A 321 -0.64 20.32 0.22
CA ALA A 321 -0.88 19.93 -1.17
C ALA A 321 -2.38 19.84 -1.52
N ASN A 322 -3.26 19.71 -0.53
CA ASN A 322 -4.71 19.57 -0.73
C ASN A 322 -5.47 20.52 0.23
N PRO A 323 -5.41 21.84 0.00
CA PRO A 323 -6.19 22.78 0.80
C PRO A 323 -7.68 22.55 0.53
N ALA A 324 -8.39 22.15 1.59
CA ALA A 324 -9.84 21.93 1.57
C ALA A 324 -10.63 23.18 1.15
#